data_AF-A0A2T0SIX0-F1
#
_entry.id   AF-A0A2T0SIX0-F1
#
_cell.length_a   1.000
_cell.length_b   1.000
_cell.length_c   1.000
_cell.angle_alpha   90.00
_cell.angle_beta   90.00
_cell.angle_gamma   90.00
#
_symmetry.space_group_name_H-M   'P 1'
#
loop_
_entity.id
_entity.type
_entity.pdbx_description
1 polymer ?
#
loop_
_entity_poly.entity_id
_entity_poly.type
_entity_poly.pdbx_seq_one_letter_code
_entity_poly.pdbx_strand_id
1 'polypeptide(L)'
;MLRWVRTFLVLVVVLPGAVVLGAGPAAAYDRETVYALGVGGNLVAVLDPAKPNSAEAVIPVAPGAMAIVLSPDGLRAYVAHRGGAPSISIIDTVAGKVVGSVPLPGDPSWLALSPDGQRLWFTHRPASSFTERPAFVNLPTGAVQQLGIDLKGNSCRIGVTPALATAVCHTGEATSLTFSTGEVLHGQVHGDGALAGLVVDPETHQLWAYEYSELTLYAADPRTFVRQNRFVLGSVVEYGTGLASLPGDKRLFHLYDNGQVVTLDRDTAAVHHVGAVPGTPKSLQLGAAATRVYVAATSGSGTTVHRVDTTTGVTTALLSGLSPAPQGFAVGTVPQLPYLDLQAALAVTTAAGPAYTWTARLRNADARLSAEARATLTFTGTTVDLTAVQAPPGVRCSPARAGLRCDLGRIPPGGTVPIDVRVRPADGGTVRATLTVTSDHPDPRPANNTATTTAGGRT
;
A
#
# COMPACT_ATOMS: atom_id res chain seq x y z
N MET A 1 70.62 -8.27 8.15
CA MET A 1 69.99 -9.39 7.43
C MET A 1 68.89 -9.99 8.31
N LEU A 2 67.84 -10.52 7.67
CA LEU A 2 66.60 -11.13 8.20
C LEU A 2 65.45 -10.17 8.59
N ARG A 3 64.59 -9.91 7.58
CA ARG A 3 63.18 -9.52 7.75
C ARG A 3 62.36 -10.77 8.05
N TRP A 4 61.49 -10.71 9.06
CA TRP A 4 60.50 -11.75 9.35
C TRP A 4 59.32 -11.62 8.38
N VAL A 5 59.12 -12.63 7.52
CA VAL A 5 57.90 -12.77 6.71
C VAL A 5 56.92 -13.64 7.50
N ARG A 6 55.79 -13.06 7.91
CA ARG A 6 54.65 -13.81 8.44
C ARG A 6 53.80 -14.29 7.28
N THR A 7 53.89 -15.58 6.97
CA THR A 7 53.00 -16.28 6.04
C THR A 7 51.63 -16.43 6.70
N PHE A 8 50.61 -15.73 6.23
CA PHE A 8 49.21 -16.02 6.57
C PHE A 8 48.68 -17.07 5.59
N LEU A 9 48.42 -18.28 6.09
CA LEU A 9 47.64 -19.30 5.39
C LEU A 9 46.17 -18.87 5.41
N VAL A 10 45.59 -18.52 4.26
CA VAL A 10 44.14 -18.34 4.13
C VAL A 10 43.51 -19.69 3.85
N LEU A 11 42.83 -20.25 4.86
CA LEU A 11 42.00 -21.44 4.71
C LEU A 11 40.71 -21.02 3.98
N VAL A 12 40.62 -21.30 2.67
CA VAL A 12 39.37 -21.14 1.92
C VAL A 12 38.48 -22.33 2.22
N VAL A 13 37.53 -22.15 3.14
CA VAL A 13 36.42 -23.09 3.34
C VAL A 13 35.39 -22.83 2.25
N VAL A 14 35.31 -23.73 1.26
CA VAL A 14 34.22 -23.72 0.27
C VAL A 14 32.99 -24.37 0.92
N LEU A 15 32.04 -23.56 1.36
CA LEU A 15 30.70 -24.05 1.73
C LEU A 15 29.85 -24.23 0.46
N PRO A 16 29.07 -25.32 0.33
CA PRO A 16 28.15 -25.51 -0.79
C PRO A 16 27.05 -24.44 -0.75
N GLY A 17 26.81 -23.84 -1.91
CA GLY A 17 26.04 -22.61 -2.09
C GLY A 17 24.64 -22.64 -1.48
N ALA A 18 24.43 -21.75 -0.52
CA ALA A 18 23.11 -21.20 -0.29
C ALA A 18 22.79 -20.28 -1.48
N VAL A 19 21.76 -20.65 -2.25
CA VAL A 19 21.08 -19.67 -3.11
C VAL A 19 20.43 -18.68 -2.16
N VAL A 20 21.12 -17.57 -1.89
CA VAL A 20 20.46 -16.37 -1.40
C VAL A 20 19.52 -15.97 -2.53
N LEU A 21 18.22 -16.19 -2.34
CA LEU A 21 17.21 -15.46 -3.09
C LEU A 21 17.36 -14.00 -2.67
N GLY A 22 18.37 -13.32 -3.24
CA GLY A 22 18.50 -11.89 -3.13
C GLY A 22 17.19 -11.32 -3.65
N ALA A 23 16.54 -10.48 -2.86
CA ALA A 23 15.45 -9.67 -3.34
C ALA A 23 15.89 -9.08 -4.69
N GLY A 24 15.07 -9.28 -5.72
CA GLY A 24 15.39 -8.76 -7.05
C GLY A 24 15.68 -7.25 -6.99
N PRO A 25 16.28 -6.67 -8.04
CA PRO A 25 16.69 -5.25 -8.07
C PRO A 25 15.56 -4.26 -7.72
N ALA A 26 14.29 -4.67 -7.73
CA ALA A 26 13.16 -3.88 -7.25
C ALA A 26 13.29 -3.40 -5.78
N ALA A 27 13.81 -4.23 -4.87
CA ALA A 27 13.94 -3.85 -3.46
C ALA A 27 15.01 -2.77 -3.20
N ALA A 28 15.93 -2.56 -4.14
CA ALA A 28 16.99 -1.55 -4.03
C ALA A 28 16.50 -0.12 -4.38
N TYR A 29 15.31 0.01 -4.98
CA TYR A 29 14.74 1.29 -5.37
C TYR A 29 13.57 1.75 -4.48
N ASP A 30 13.12 0.95 -3.52
CA ASP A 30 12.05 1.37 -2.61
C ASP A 30 12.61 2.20 -1.45
N ARG A 31 12.00 3.36 -1.16
CA ARG A 31 12.37 4.19 -0.02
C ARG A 31 11.18 4.47 0.87
N GLU A 32 11.39 4.25 2.15
CA GLU A 32 10.47 4.66 3.19
C GLU A 32 10.21 6.16 3.12
N THR A 33 8.95 6.52 2.92
CA THR A 33 8.48 7.89 2.74
C THR A 33 7.29 8.12 3.67
N VAL A 34 7.21 9.31 4.26
CA VAL A 34 6.12 9.70 5.16
C VAL A 34 5.25 10.75 4.47
N TYR A 35 3.96 10.50 4.37
CA TYR A 35 2.96 11.44 3.87
C TYR A 35 2.18 12.00 5.06
N ALA A 36 2.42 13.26 5.40
CA ALA A 36 1.80 13.92 6.53
C ALA A 36 0.79 14.98 6.05
N LEU A 37 -0.41 14.98 6.61
CA LEU A 37 -1.38 16.05 6.35
C LEU A 37 -0.86 17.37 6.92
N GLY A 38 -0.79 18.41 6.08
CA GLY A 38 -0.11 19.65 6.42
C GLY A 38 -1.02 20.84 6.74
N VAL A 39 -0.37 22.00 6.92
CA VAL A 39 -0.93 23.25 7.46
C VAL A 39 -2.18 23.68 6.70
N GLY A 40 -3.28 23.95 7.41
CA GLY A 40 -4.56 24.38 6.81
C GLY A 40 -5.43 23.24 6.27
N GLY A 41 -4.96 21.98 6.34
CA GLY A 41 -5.73 20.80 5.92
C GLY A 41 -6.01 20.74 4.42
N ASN A 42 -5.18 21.38 3.60
CA ASN A 42 -5.33 21.48 2.14
C ASN A 42 -4.06 21.05 1.39
N LEU A 43 -3.13 20.37 2.06
CA LEU A 43 -1.92 19.83 1.46
C LEU A 43 -1.44 18.55 2.17
N VAL A 44 -0.62 17.78 1.47
CA VAL A 44 0.15 16.65 2.00
C VAL A 44 1.64 16.98 1.88
N ALA A 45 2.36 16.97 2.99
CA ALA A 45 3.81 17.07 3.02
C ALA A 45 4.42 15.67 2.83
N VAL A 46 5.33 15.55 1.88
CA VAL A 46 6.10 14.32 1.61
C VAL A 46 7.45 14.46 2.29
N LEU A 47 7.72 13.60 3.27
CA LEU A 47 8.92 13.66 4.10
C LEU A 47 9.78 12.44 3.82
N ASP A 48 11.07 12.70 3.72
CA ASP A 48 12.09 11.67 3.77
C ASP A 48 12.61 11.55 5.20
N PRO A 49 12.44 10.39 5.85
CA PRO A 49 12.98 10.16 7.18
C PRO A 49 14.50 10.34 7.29
N ALA A 50 15.25 10.22 6.20
CA ALA A 50 16.69 10.45 6.20
C ALA A 50 17.09 11.94 6.17
N LYS A 51 16.17 12.85 5.81
CA LYS A 51 16.39 14.30 5.75
C LYS A 51 15.38 15.03 6.63
N PRO A 52 15.59 15.07 7.96
CA PRO A 52 14.68 15.77 8.87
C PRO A 52 14.70 17.29 8.63
N ASN A 53 13.67 17.95 9.13
CA ASN A 53 13.39 19.39 9.12
C ASN A 53 12.98 19.99 7.76
N SER A 54 12.73 19.18 6.74
CA SER A 54 12.20 19.66 5.46
C SER A 54 11.25 18.65 4.80
N ALA A 55 10.28 19.16 4.05
CA ALA A 55 9.50 18.35 3.13
C ALA A 55 10.23 18.26 1.79
N GLU A 56 10.33 17.05 1.22
CA GLU A 56 10.86 16.85 -0.13
C GLU A 56 9.87 17.36 -1.20
N ALA A 57 8.57 17.26 -0.91
CA ALA A 57 7.51 17.77 -1.76
C ALA A 57 6.27 18.18 -0.95
N VAL A 58 5.45 19.03 -1.56
CA VAL A 58 4.14 19.41 -1.05
C VAL A 58 3.11 19.16 -2.15
N ILE A 59 2.10 18.35 -1.84
CA ILE A 59 1.03 17.98 -2.76
C ILE A 59 -0.24 18.72 -2.35
N PRO A 60 -0.73 19.69 -3.12
CA PRO A 60 -2.00 20.34 -2.86
C PRO A 60 -3.15 19.33 -2.93
N VAL A 61 -4.08 19.39 -1.97
CA VAL A 61 -5.30 18.59 -1.94
C VAL A 61 -6.50 19.48 -1.60
N ALA A 62 -7.72 18.92 -1.66
CA ALA A 62 -8.89 19.67 -1.21
C ALA A 62 -8.78 20.06 0.28
N PRO A 63 -9.45 21.14 0.71
CA PRO A 63 -9.50 21.51 2.13
C PRO A 63 -10.13 20.42 3.01
N GLY A 64 -9.91 20.50 4.31
CA GLY A 64 -10.53 19.59 5.29
C GLY A 64 -9.96 18.17 5.28
N ALA A 65 -8.74 17.97 4.77
CA ALA A 65 -8.05 16.68 4.86
C ALA A 65 -7.98 16.20 6.32
N MET A 66 -8.35 14.94 6.58
CA MET A 66 -8.44 14.38 7.94
C MET A 66 -7.73 13.04 8.12
N ALA A 67 -7.79 12.18 7.11
CA ALA A 67 -7.16 10.87 7.15
C ALA A 67 -6.45 10.61 5.83
N ILE A 68 -5.36 9.83 5.89
CA ILE A 68 -4.60 9.41 4.74
C ILE A 68 -4.19 7.95 4.91
N VAL A 69 -4.28 7.18 3.84
CA VAL A 69 -3.77 5.80 3.76
C VAL A 69 -3.02 5.60 2.44
N LEU A 70 -1.98 4.77 2.44
CA LEU A 70 -1.24 4.38 1.24
C LEU A 70 -1.74 3.02 0.72
N SER A 71 -1.64 2.82 -0.59
CA SER A 71 -1.76 1.50 -1.19
C SER A 71 -0.59 0.59 -0.78
N PRO A 72 -0.76 -0.74 -0.75
CA PRO A 72 0.31 -1.66 -0.34
C PRO A 72 1.56 -1.56 -1.23
N ASP A 73 1.37 -1.22 -2.50
CA ASP A 73 2.44 -0.97 -3.47
C ASP A 73 3.06 0.45 -3.36
N GLY A 74 2.54 1.31 -2.49
CA GLY A 74 3.01 2.67 -2.29
C GLY A 74 2.72 3.63 -3.45
N LEU A 75 1.98 3.23 -4.49
CA LEU A 75 1.75 4.00 -5.73
C LEU A 75 0.57 4.98 -5.66
N ARG A 76 -0.27 4.81 -4.65
CA ARG A 76 -1.44 5.63 -4.40
C ARG A 76 -1.51 6.04 -2.94
N ALA A 77 -1.88 7.29 -2.71
CA ALA A 77 -2.34 7.77 -1.41
C ALA A 77 -3.80 8.20 -1.55
N TYR A 78 -4.61 7.87 -0.55
CA TYR A 78 -6.01 8.24 -0.47
C TYR A 78 -6.21 9.19 0.70
N VAL A 79 -6.69 10.40 0.43
CA VAL A 79 -6.88 11.44 1.43
C VAL A 79 -8.36 11.74 1.59
N ALA A 80 -8.90 11.52 2.78
CA ALA A 80 -10.29 11.85 3.10
C ALA A 80 -10.42 13.31 3.52
N HIS A 81 -11.43 13.97 2.97
CA HIS A 81 -11.77 15.37 3.21
C HIS A 81 -13.15 15.48 3.85
N ARG A 82 -13.23 16.24 4.95
CA ARG A 82 -14.48 16.60 5.64
C ARG A 82 -14.92 18.02 5.32
N GLY A 83 -16.19 18.35 5.54
CA GLY A 83 -16.76 19.68 5.38
C GLY A 83 -17.73 19.76 4.21
N GLY A 84 -17.99 20.98 3.71
CA GLY A 84 -19.11 21.27 2.80
C GLY A 84 -19.17 20.46 1.50
N ALA A 85 -18.07 19.86 1.05
CA ALA A 85 -18.04 18.90 -0.05
C ALA A 85 -17.12 17.73 0.33
N PRO A 86 -17.62 16.73 1.09
CA PRO A 86 -16.78 15.65 1.57
C PRO A 86 -16.36 14.76 0.39
N SER A 87 -15.09 14.37 0.36
CA SER A 87 -14.53 13.63 -0.77
C SER A 87 -13.29 12.82 -0.36
N ILE A 88 -12.82 11.96 -1.26
CA ILE A 88 -11.52 11.30 -1.17
C ILE A 88 -10.67 11.71 -2.36
N SER A 89 -9.55 12.40 -2.13
CA SER A 89 -8.55 12.66 -3.17
C SER A 89 -7.69 11.42 -3.38
N ILE A 90 -7.41 11.09 -4.64
CA ILE A 90 -6.50 10.02 -5.06
C ILE A 90 -5.21 10.67 -5.54
N ILE A 91 -4.11 10.42 -4.85
CA ILE A 91 -2.78 10.93 -5.17
C ILE A 91 -1.98 9.83 -5.87
N ASP A 92 -1.34 10.20 -6.98
CA ASP A 92 -0.25 9.42 -7.56
C ASP A 92 1.06 9.82 -6.86
N THR A 93 1.62 8.90 -6.09
CA THR A 93 2.79 9.15 -5.22
C THR A 93 4.08 9.34 -6.02
N VAL A 94 4.17 8.73 -7.20
CA VAL A 94 5.31 8.84 -8.12
C VAL A 94 5.27 10.16 -8.88
N ALA A 95 4.08 10.58 -9.33
CA ALA A 95 3.88 11.85 -10.00
C ALA A 95 3.77 13.03 -9.02
N GLY A 96 3.58 12.76 -7.72
CA GLY A 96 3.46 13.77 -6.67
C GLY A 96 2.24 14.68 -6.83
N LYS A 97 1.12 14.16 -7.34
CA LYS A 97 -0.08 14.97 -7.62
C LYS A 97 -1.39 14.20 -7.45
N VAL A 98 -2.48 14.93 -7.20
CA VAL A 98 -3.84 14.40 -7.25
C VAL A 98 -4.19 14.01 -8.69
N VAL A 99 -4.70 12.80 -8.87
CA VAL A 99 -5.11 12.23 -10.17
C VAL A 99 -6.60 11.88 -10.24
N GLY A 100 -7.32 12.01 -9.12
CA GLY A 100 -8.75 11.77 -9.07
C GLY A 100 -9.37 12.22 -7.75
N SER A 101 -10.70 12.28 -7.72
CA SER A 101 -11.47 12.55 -6.51
C SER A 101 -12.78 11.75 -6.53
N VAL A 102 -13.18 11.24 -5.38
CA VAL A 102 -14.42 10.49 -5.18
C VAL A 102 -15.31 11.27 -4.21
N PRO A 103 -16.47 11.79 -4.63
CA PRO A 103 -17.43 12.43 -3.73
C PRO A 103 -17.96 11.44 -2.70
N LEU A 104 -18.15 11.90 -1.46
CA LEU A 104 -18.68 11.08 -0.37
C LEU A 104 -20.10 11.51 0.03
N PRO A 105 -20.91 10.57 0.57
CA PRO A 105 -22.28 10.85 1.03
C PRO A 105 -22.35 11.57 2.39
N GLY A 106 -21.21 11.82 3.05
CA GLY A 106 -21.12 12.48 4.35
C GLY A 106 -19.68 12.64 4.81
N ASP A 107 -19.50 13.25 5.98
CA ASP A 107 -18.18 13.54 6.54
C ASP A 107 -17.46 12.23 6.90
N PRO A 108 -16.31 11.90 6.27
CA PRO A 108 -15.54 10.72 6.66
C PRO A 108 -14.93 10.92 8.06
N SER A 109 -14.75 9.83 8.80
CA SER A 109 -14.08 9.80 10.12
C SER A 109 -12.73 9.07 10.04
N TRP A 110 -12.71 7.81 9.62
CA TRP A 110 -11.50 7.00 9.45
C TRP A 110 -11.46 6.28 8.10
N LEU A 111 -10.25 5.94 7.65
CA LEU A 111 -9.98 5.17 6.43
C LEU A 111 -9.23 3.89 6.75
N ALA A 112 -9.54 2.81 6.02
CA ALA A 112 -8.72 1.60 5.96
C ALA A 112 -8.80 0.99 4.56
N LEU A 113 -7.64 0.62 4.02
CA LEU A 113 -7.56 -0.01 2.70
C LEU A 113 -7.55 -1.52 2.85
N SER A 114 -8.29 -2.23 1.98
CA SER A 114 -8.23 -3.69 1.94
C SER A 114 -6.85 -4.17 1.49
N PRO A 115 -6.35 -5.32 1.98
CA PRO A 115 -5.03 -5.84 1.61
C PRO A 115 -4.83 -6.07 0.11
N ASP A 116 -5.90 -6.35 -0.62
CA ASP A 116 -5.91 -6.51 -2.09
C ASP A 116 -5.88 -5.17 -2.87
N GLY A 117 -5.93 -4.03 -2.17
CA GLY A 117 -5.96 -2.70 -2.76
C GLY A 117 -7.24 -2.38 -3.56
N GLN A 118 -8.30 -3.19 -3.47
CA GLN A 118 -9.51 -3.04 -4.28
C GLN A 118 -10.60 -2.20 -3.61
N ARG A 119 -10.61 -2.10 -2.28
CA ARG A 119 -11.66 -1.43 -1.50
C ARG A 119 -11.07 -0.50 -0.46
N LEU A 120 -11.45 0.77 -0.53
CA LEU A 120 -11.15 1.74 0.51
C LEU A 120 -12.36 1.87 1.43
N TRP A 121 -12.25 1.27 2.61
CA TRP A 121 -13.27 1.32 3.65
C TRP A 121 -13.17 2.60 4.46
N PHE A 122 -14.32 3.11 4.88
CA PHE A 122 -14.39 4.30 5.71
C PHE A 122 -15.64 4.30 6.59
N THR A 123 -15.53 4.98 7.73
CA THR A 123 -16.67 5.39 8.53
C THR A 123 -17.02 6.83 8.17
N HIS A 124 -18.31 7.17 8.17
CA HIS A 124 -18.75 8.53 7.87
C HIS A 124 -19.99 8.91 8.67
N ARG A 125 -20.19 10.22 8.87
CA ARG A 125 -21.44 10.81 9.37
C ARG A 125 -22.25 11.33 8.18
N PRO A 126 -23.38 10.68 7.82
CA PRO A 126 -24.25 11.17 6.77
C PRO A 126 -24.75 12.59 7.06
N ALA A 127 -25.01 13.40 6.04
CA ALA A 127 -25.53 14.76 6.26
C ALA A 127 -26.85 14.80 7.04
N SER A 128 -27.63 13.73 6.99
CA SER A 128 -28.93 13.59 7.65
C SER A 128 -28.87 12.98 9.06
N SER A 129 -27.70 12.59 9.57
CA SER A 129 -27.59 11.89 10.86
C SER A 129 -26.25 12.15 11.58
N PHE A 130 -26.30 12.19 12.90
CA PHE A 130 -25.08 12.18 13.73
C PHE A 130 -24.51 10.78 13.95
N THR A 131 -25.25 9.74 13.58
CA THR A 131 -24.84 8.34 13.70
C THR A 131 -23.83 7.98 12.61
N GLU A 132 -22.66 7.48 13.00
CA GLU A 132 -21.67 7.01 12.03
C GLU A 132 -22.14 5.75 11.31
N ARG A 133 -21.76 5.60 10.04
CA ARG A 133 -22.07 4.44 9.20
C ARG A 133 -20.82 3.98 8.45
N PRO A 134 -20.65 2.67 8.22
CA PRO A 134 -19.58 2.17 7.36
C PRO A 134 -19.98 2.27 5.89
N ALA A 135 -18.99 2.53 5.05
CA ALA A 135 -19.09 2.54 3.60
C ALA A 135 -17.73 2.15 2.99
N PHE A 136 -17.69 1.89 1.69
CA PHE A 136 -16.45 1.72 0.97
C PHE A 136 -16.50 2.28 -0.44
N VAL A 137 -15.33 2.64 -0.96
CA VAL A 137 -15.12 2.92 -2.38
C VAL A 137 -14.58 1.66 -3.04
N ASN A 138 -15.24 1.18 -4.09
CA ASN A 138 -14.68 0.20 -5.02
C ASN A 138 -13.66 0.92 -5.91
N LEU A 139 -12.37 0.74 -5.64
CA LEU A 139 -11.30 1.52 -6.26
C LEU A 139 -11.19 1.33 -7.79
N PRO A 140 -11.41 0.13 -8.37
CA PRO A 140 -11.45 -0.04 -9.82
C PRO A 140 -12.52 0.80 -10.53
N THR A 141 -13.68 0.97 -9.90
CA THR A 141 -14.84 1.63 -10.52
C THR A 141 -15.07 3.06 -10.02
N GLY A 142 -14.48 3.42 -8.89
CA GLY A 142 -14.78 4.65 -8.15
C GLY A 142 -16.15 4.67 -7.47
N ALA A 143 -16.91 3.58 -7.52
CA ALA A 143 -18.26 3.53 -6.96
C ALA A 143 -18.24 3.50 -5.43
N VAL A 144 -19.08 4.33 -4.81
CA VAL A 144 -19.28 4.36 -3.35
C VAL A 144 -20.45 3.46 -2.98
N GLN A 145 -20.23 2.55 -2.04
CA GLN A 145 -21.26 1.69 -1.47
C GLN A 145 -21.42 1.96 0.03
N GLN A 146 -22.59 2.44 0.42
CA GLN A 146 -22.99 2.60 1.83
C GLN A 146 -23.62 1.32 2.35
N LEU A 147 -23.33 0.94 3.60
CA LEU A 147 -23.85 -0.32 4.14
C LEU A 147 -25.16 -0.19 4.94
N GLY A 148 -25.73 1.01 5.11
CA GLY A 148 -27.03 1.16 5.82
C GLY A 148 -27.03 0.71 7.29
N ILE A 149 -25.85 0.43 7.86
CA ILE A 149 -25.66 -0.02 9.24
C ILE A 149 -25.35 1.20 10.10
N ASP A 150 -26.17 1.40 11.14
CA ASP A 150 -25.93 2.43 12.15
C ASP A 150 -24.91 1.94 13.18
N LEU A 151 -23.76 2.61 13.25
CA LEU A 151 -22.76 2.35 14.27
C LEU A 151 -23.15 3.07 15.56
N LYS A 152 -23.26 2.33 16.66
CA LYS A 152 -23.52 2.93 17.97
C LYS A 152 -22.25 3.62 18.48
N GLY A 153 -22.25 4.96 18.46
CA GLY A 153 -21.20 5.78 19.03
C GLY A 153 -20.66 6.87 18.13
N ASN A 154 -19.54 7.45 18.53
CA ASN A 154 -18.81 8.45 17.77
C ASN A 154 -17.33 8.06 17.62
N SER A 155 -16.65 8.63 16.62
CA SER A 155 -15.23 8.40 16.37
C SER A 155 -14.89 6.94 16.09
N CYS A 156 -15.65 6.29 15.19
CA CYS A 156 -15.47 4.87 14.90
C CYS A 156 -14.23 4.65 14.04
N ARG A 157 -13.29 3.87 14.57
CA ARG A 157 -12.13 3.35 13.85
C ARG A 157 -12.55 2.15 13.01
N ILE A 158 -11.88 1.93 11.89
CA ILE A 158 -12.14 0.79 11.02
C ILE A 158 -10.83 0.07 10.72
N GLY A 159 -10.84 -1.25 10.86
CA GLY A 159 -9.75 -2.16 10.48
C GLY A 159 -10.25 -3.18 9.47
N VAL A 160 -9.37 -3.67 8.59
CA VAL A 160 -9.76 -4.52 7.46
C VAL A 160 -8.85 -5.74 7.37
N THR A 161 -9.45 -6.91 7.23
CA THR A 161 -8.83 -8.17 6.80
C THR A 161 -9.14 -8.42 5.33
N PRO A 162 -8.52 -9.39 4.63
CA PRO A 162 -8.89 -9.72 3.26
C PRO A 162 -10.39 -10.03 3.08
N ALA A 163 -11.01 -10.65 4.08
CA ALA A 163 -12.40 -11.10 4.00
C ALA A 163 -13.41 -10.11 4.60
N LEU A 164 -13.01 -9.32 5.60
CA LEU A 164 -13.93 -8.61 6.50
C LEU A 164 -13.44 -7.21 6.84
N ALA A 165 -14.39 -6.29 7.04
CA ALA A 165 -14.13 -5.02 7.70
C ALA A 165 -14.73 -5.06 9.11
N THR A 166 -13.99 -4.50 10.06
CA THR A 166 -14.38 -4.42 11.47
C THR A 166 -14.31 -2.95 11.90
N ALA A 167 -15.46 -2.39 12.27
CA ALA A 167 -15.54 -1.06 12.87
C ALA A 167 -15.60 -1.18 14.39
N VAL A 168 -14.90 -0.30 15.09
CA VAL A 168 -14.94 -0.16 16.55
C VAL A 168 -15.17 1.29 16.91
N CYS A 169 -16.27 1.54 17.61
CA CYS A 169 -16.68 2.88 18.01
C CYS A 169 -16.30 3.19 19.44
N HIS A 170 -15.99 4.45 19.69
CA HIS A 170 -15.87 4.94 21.04
C HIS A 170 -17.28 5.16 21.60
N THR A 171 -17.66 4.35 22.58
CA THR A 171 -18.66 4.72 23.58
C THR A 171 -18.26 4.11 24.91
N GLY A 172 -18.96 4.46 26.00
CA GLY A 172 -18.84 3.73 27.27
C GLY A 172 -19.12 2.22 27.13
N GLU A 173 -19.71 1.79 26.01
CA GLU A 173 -19.83 0.42 25.54
C GLU A 173 -19.14 0.26 24.18
N ALA A 174 -18.07 -0.52 24.10
CA ALA A 174 -17.41 -0.80 22.83
C ALA A 174 -18.36 -1.53 21.86
N THR A 175 -18.86 -0.84 20.83
CA THR A 175 -19.59 -1.51 19.75
C THR A 175 -18.59 -1.85 18.66
N SER A 176 -18.28 -3.15 18.52
CA SER A 176 -17.61 -3.67 17.37
C SER A 176 -18.60 -4.37 16.44
N LEU A 177 -18.45 -4.10 15.15
CA LEU A 177 -19.26 -4.68 14.09
C LEU A 177 -18.31 -5.20 13.04
N THR A 178 -18.39 -6.50 12.78
CA THR A 178 -17.68 -7.12 11.67
C THR A 178 -18.68 -7.42 10.57
N PHE A 179 -18.35 -6.98 9.37
CA PHE A 179 -19.24 -7.07 8.21
C PHE A 179 -18.47 -7.45 6.96
N SER A 180 -19.14 -8.20 6.10
CA SER A 180 -18.74 -8.42 4.72
C SER A 180 -19.43 -7.39 3.82
N THR A 181 -19.25 -7.49 2.50
CA THR A 181 -19.97 -6.65 1.53
C THR A 181 -21.44 -7.08 1.47
N GLY A 182 -22.23 -6.68 2.46
CA GLY A 182 -23.69 -6.85 2.44
C GLY A 182 -24.31 -7.45 3.70
N GLU A 183 -23.53 -7.89 4.69
CA GLU A 183 -24.07 -8.49 5.90
C GLU A 183 -23.26 -8.13 7.14
N VAL A 184 -23.95 -7.81 8.23
CA VAL A 184 -23.38 -7.77 9.58
C VAL A 184 -23.21 -9.22 10.05
N LEU A 185 -21.97 -9.64 10.23
CA LEU A 185 -21.66 -11.00 10.68
C LEU A 185 -21.76 -11.15 12.19
N HIS A 186 -21.44 -10.08 12.92
CA HIS A 186 -21.49 -10.07 14.37
C HIS A 186 -21.61 -8.63 14.90
N GLY A 187 -22.37 -8.46 15.98
CA GLY A 187 -22.55 -7.18 16.67
C GLY A 187 -22.55 -7.32 18.19
N GLN A 188 -21.92 -6.32 18.83
CA GLN A 188 -21.62 -6.18 20.26
C GLN A 188 -20.67 -7.22 20.86
N VAL A 189 -19.54 -6.71 21.33
CA VAL A 189 -18.51 -7.46 22.04
C VAL A 189 -18.36 -6.80 23.37
N HIS A 190 -18.81 -7.49 24.40
CA HIS A 190 -18.76 -6.97 25.74
C HIS A 190 -17.32 -6.63 26.15
N GLY A 191 -17.15 -5.38 26.57
CA GLY A 191 -16.13 -4.89 27.48
C GLY A 191 -16.80 -3.81 28.32
N ASP A 192 -16.44 -3.76 29.61
CA ASP A 192 -17.10 -2.88 30.59
C ASP A 192 -16.58 -1.42 30.48
N GLY A 193 -15.71 -1.11 29.51
CA GLY A 193 -15.38 0.27 29.19
C GLY A 193 -14.91 0.57 27.77
N ALA A 194 -14.44 1.81 27.61
CA ALA A 194 -14.22 2.43 26.30
C ALA A 194 -12.94 1.92 25.62
N LEU A 195 -13.06 1.54 24.33
CA LEU A 195 -11.91 1.22 23.49
C LEU A 195 -11.30 2.51 22.89
N ALA A 196 -9.97 2.60 22.88
CA ALA A 196 -9.25 3.77 22.37
C ALA A 196 -8.28 3.46 21.21
N GLY A 197 -7.95 2.18 20.96
CA GLY A 197 -7.09 1.75 19.86
C GLY A 197 -7.62 0.50 19.16
N LEU A 198 -7.37 0.41 17.85
CA LEU A 198 -7.74 -0.75 17.03
C LEU A 198 -6.64 -1.02 16.00
N VAL A 199 -6.17 -2.26 15.91
CA VAL A 199 -5.40 -2.74 14.77
C VAL A 199 -5.85 -4.16 14.41
N VAL A 200 -5.91 -4.44 13.12
CA VAL A 200 -6.10 -5.80 12.61
C VAL A 200 -4.74 -6.33 12.23
N ASP A 201 -4.38 -7.47 12.78
CA ASP A 201 -3.15 -8.15 12.41
C ASP A 201 -3.25 -8.64 10.96
N PRO A 202 -2.34 -8.22 10.07
CA PRO A 202 -2.41 -8.59 8.66
C PRO A 202 -2.10 -10.07 8.40
N GLU A 203 -1.38 -10.75 9.30
CA GLU A 203 -0.99 -12.16 9.16
C GLU A 203 -1.95 -13.10 9.90
N THR A 204 -2.20 -12.82 11.18
CA THR A 204 -3.07 -13.70 12.00
C THR A 204 -4.55 -13.39 11.80
N HIS A 205 -4.86 -12.24 11.20
CA HIS A 205 -6.22 -11.70 11.07
C HIS A 205 -6.92 -11.50 12.42
N GLN A 206 -6.18 -11.47 13.53
CA GLN A 206 -6.71 -11.16 14.85
C GLN A 206 -6.95 -9.66 14.99
N LEU A 207 -8.03 -9.31 15.69
CA LEU A 207 -8.32 -7.96 16.13
C LEU A 207 -7.60 -7.68 17.44
N TRP A 208 -6.84 -6.60 17.49
CA TRP A 208 -6.23 -6.10 18.70
C TRP A 208 -6.83 -4.77 19.09
N ALA A 209 -7.34 -4.70 20.32
CA ALA A 209 -7.99 -3.52 20.84
C ALA A 209 -7.47 -3.17 22.24
N TYR A 210 -7.37 -1.88 22.52
CA TYR A 210 -6.98 -1.35 23.83
C TYR A 210 -8.20 -0.82 24.56
N GLU A 211 -8.48 -1.37 25.74
CA GLU A 211 -9.55 -0.95 26.65
C GLU A 211 -8.97 -0.09 27.76
N TYR A 212 -9.49 1.14 27.84
CA TYR A 212 -8.99 2.17 28.73
C TYR A 212 -9.32 1.89 30.20
N SER A 213 -10.54 1.45 30.50
CA SER A 213 -11.01 1.20 31.87
C SER A 213 -10.18 0.15 32.61
N GLU A 214 -9.64 -0.82 31.86
CA GLU A 214 -8.87 -1.94 32.42
C GLU A 214 -7.36 -1.85 32.12
N LEU A 215 -6.89 -0.81 31.41
CA LEU A 215 -5.51 -0.68 30.94
C LEU A 215 -5.01 -1.97 30.25
N THR A 216 -5.87 -2.55 29.43
CA THR A 216 -5.69 -3.92 28.92
C THR A 216 -5.79 -3.96 27.40
N LEU A 217 -4.88 -4.72 26.78
CA LEU A 217 -4.99 -5.13 25.38
C LEU A 217 -5.66 -6.49 25.27
N TYR A 218 -6.62 -6.59 24.36
CA TYR A 218 -7.25 -7.86 24.01
C TYR A 218 -6.94 -8.22 22.57
N ALA A 219 -6.62 -9.51 22.37
CA ALA A 219 -6.69 -10.13 21.07
C ALA A 219 -8.02 -10.88 20.96
N ALA A 220 -8.73 -10.69 19.86
CA ALA A 220 -9.99 -11.36 19.57
C ALA A 220 -10.05 -11.80 18.11
N ASP A 221 -10.77 -12.89 17.83
CA ASP A 221 -11.14 -13.23 16.46
C ASP A 221 -12.17 -12.21 15.95
N PRO A 222 -11.95 -11.47 14.85
CA PRO A 222 -12.91 -10.48 14.38
C PRO A 222 -14.27 -11.07 13.95
N ARG A 223 -14.39 -12.38 13.70
CA ARG A 223 -15.65 -13.02 13.30
C ARG A 223 -16.55 -13.33 14.50
N THR A 224 -15.95 -13.83 15.57
CA THR A 224 -16.67 -14.31 16.75
C THR A 224 -16.54 -13.37 17.94
N PHE A 225 -15.51 -12.51 17.90
CA PHE A 225 -15.05 -11.62 18.95
C PHE A 225 -14.86 -12.27 20.32
N VAL A 226 -14.66 -13.58 20.31
CA VAL A 226 -14.22 -14.30 21.49
C VAL A 226 -12.82 -13.78 21.85
N ARG A 227 -12.70 -13.27 23.08
CA ARG A 227 -11.43 -12.82 23.66
C ARG A 227 -10.51 -14.04 23.74
N GLN A 228 -9.40 -14.01 23.02
CA GLN A 228 -8.41 -15.09 22.98
C GLN A 228 -7.30 -14.85 23.99
N ASN A 229 -6.81 -13.60 24.07
CA ASN A 229 -5.73 -13.24 24.99
C ASN A 229 -6.02 -11.89 25.68
N ARG A 230 -5.53 -11.74 26.91
CA ARG A 230 -5.65 -10.53 27.74
C ARG A 230 -4.28 -10.13 28.26
N PHE A 231 -3.87 -8.89 28.00
CA PHE A 231 -2.56 -8.35 28.40
C PHE A 231 -2.73 -7.06 29.19
N VAL A 232 -2.45 -7.10 30.50
CA VAL A 232 -2.54 -5.92 31.37
C VAL A 232 -1.24 -5.13 31.24
N LEU A 233 -1.33 -3.87 30.84
CA LEU A 233 -0.16 -3.03 30.52
C LEU A 233 0.49 -2.35 31.75
N GLY A 234 -0.02 -2.58 32.96
CA GLY A 234 0.53 -2.04 34.21
C GLY A 234 -0.16 -0.75 34.70
N SER A 235 0.31 -0.19 35.82
CA SER A 235 -0.41 0.78 36.66
C SER A 235 -0.40 2.24 36.21
N VAL A 236 -0.07 2.52 34.95
CA VAL A 236 -0.07 3.90 34.46
C VAL A 236 -1.39 4.14 33.74
N VAL A 237 -2.25 4.96 34.36
CA VAL A 237 -3.55 5.39 33.82
C VAL A 237 -3.28 6.31 32.63
N GLU A 238 -3.06 5.75 31.46
CA GLU A 238 -2.60 6.49 30.28
C GLU A 238 -3.41 6.10 29.05
N TYR A 239 -3.93 7.09 28.32
CA TYR A 239 -4.81 6.88 27.19
C TYR A 239 -4.01 6.30 26.00
N GLY A 240 -4.27 5.05 25.62
CA GLY A 240 -3.74 4.48 24.38
C GLY A 240 -4.32 5.17 23.14
N THR A 241 -3.50 5.84 22.34
CA THR A 241 -3.95 6.61 21.16
C THR A 241 -3.70 5.89 19.84
N GLY A 242 -2.76 4.95 19.79
CA GLY A 242 -2.36 4.21 18.60
C GLY A 242 -1.93 2.78 18.87
N LEU A 243 -2.26 1.89 17.92
CA LEU A 243 -1.78 0.52 17.85
C LEU A 243 -1.27 0.25 16.45
N ALA A 244 -0.15 -0.45 16.33
CA ALA A 244 0.33 -0.92 15.04
C ALA A 244 1.09 -2.24 15.15
N SER A 245 1.04 -3.00 14.07
CA SER A 245 1.72 -4.28 13.89
C SER A 245 2.16 -4.43 12.44
N LEU A 246 3.21 -5.21 12.21
CA LEU A 246 3.61 -5.63 10.86
C LEU A 246 3.51 -7.15 10.72
N PRO A 247 3.25 -7.67 9.51
CA PRO A 247 3.35 -9.10 9.22
C PRO A 247 4.75 -9.62 9.58
N GLY A 248 4.83 -10.79 10.21
CA GLY A 248 6.09 -11.42 10.63
C GLY A 248 6.77 -10.79 11.83
N ASP A 249 6.27 -9.67 12.37
CA ASP A 249 6.77 -9.09 13.62
C ASP A 249 5.94 -9.59 14.82
N LYS A 250 6.65 -10.11 15.82
CA LYS A 250 6.04 -10.60 17.06
C LYS A 250 5.68 -9.47 18.02
N ARG A 251 6.07 -8.23 17.71
CA ARG A 251 5.83 -7.06 18.54
C ARG A 251 4.55 -6.35 18.10
N LEU A 252 3.71 -6.03 19.06
CA LEU A 252 2.62 -5.07 18.91
C LEU A 252 3.07 -3.73 19.50
N PHE A 253 3.04 -2.67 18.70
CA PHE A 253 3.43 -1.34 19.14
C PHE A 253 2.22 -0.60 19.71
N HIS A 254 2.40 0.01 20.88
CA HIS A 254 1.39 0.78 21.57
C HIS A 254 1.92 2.17 21.92
N LEU A 255 1.07 3.18 21.75
CA LEU A 255 1.37 4.58 22.03
C LEU A 255 0.42 5.11 23.10
N TYR A 256 1.01 5.46 24.25
CA TYR A 256 0.32 6.15 25.33
C TYR A 256 0.19 7.65 25.04
N ASP A 257 -0.77 8.31 25.67
CA ASP A 257 -1.06 9.75 25.51
C ASP A 257 -0.02 10.68 26.13
N ASN A 258 0.82 10.16 27.02
CA ASN A 258 2.00 10.86 27.51
C ASN A 258 3.16 10.85 26.48
N GLY A 259 3.00 10.20 25.32
CA GLY A 259 4.01 10.10 24.27
C GLY A 259 4.91 8.87 24.36
N GLN A 260 4.75 8.00 25.36
CA GLN A 260 5.54 6.78 25.45
C GLN A 260 5.14 5.76 24.38
N VAL A 261 6.14 5.22 23.71
CA VAL A 261 6.02 4.11 22.76
C VAL A 261 6.54 2.85 23.44
N VAL A 262 5.70 1.82 23.49
CA VAL A 262 6.07 0.50 24.01
C VAL A 262 5.80 -0.58 22.97
N THR A 263 6.47 -1.71 23.12
CA THR A 263 6.18 -2.95 22.39
C THR A 263 5.70 -4.01 23.36
N LEU A 264 4.63 -4.70 22.99
CA LEU A 264 4.18 -5.94 23.61
C LEU A 264 4.67 -7.11 22.74
N ASP A 265 5.47 -8.00 23.30
CA ASP A 265 5.76 -9.30 22.68
C ASP A 265 4.52 -10.21 22.80
N ARG A 266 4.04 -10.68 21.65
CA ARG A 266 2.76 -11.41 21.54
C ARG A 266 2.82 -12.82 22.11
N ASP A 267 4.00 -13.42 22.18
CA ASP A 267 4.18 -14.79 22.68
C ASP A 267 4.36 -14.80 24.20
N THR A 268 5.10 -13.82 24.72
CA THR A 268 5.54 -13.79 26.12
C THR A 268 4.75 -12.81 26.99
N ALA A 269 3.91 -11.97 26.39
CA ALA A 269 3.26 -10.83 27.05
C ALA A 269 4.24 -9.77 27.60
N ALA A 270 5.53 -9.84 27.26
CA ALA A 270 6.51 -8.91 27.78
C ALA A 270 6.32 -7.52 27.18
N VAL A 271 6.27 -6.50 28.05
CA VAL A 271 6.19 -5.10 27.64
C VAL A 271 7.59 -4.49 27.71
N HIS A 272 8.04 -3.90 26.60
CA HIS A 272 9.32 -3.21 26.50
C HIS A 272 9.10 -1.74 26.13
N HIS A 273 9.76 -0.85 26.86
CA HIS A 273 9.80 0.56 26.50
C HIS A 273 10.70 0.76 25.30
N VAL A 274 10.19 1.43 24.26
CA VAL A 274 10.95 1.75 23.05
C VAL A 274 11.53 3.15 23.16
N GLY A 275 10.68 4.15 23.46
CA GLY A 275 11.08 5.55 23.52
C GLY A 275 9.90 6.44 23.87
N ALA A 276 10.11 7.75 23.77
CA ALA A 276 9.05 8.72 24.02
C ALA A 276 9.10 9.87 23.01
N VAL A 277 7.94 10.43 22.70
CA VAL A 277 7.79 11.61 21.85
C VAL A 277 7.25 12.79 22.67
N PRO A 278 7.70 14.03 22.42
CA PRO A 278 7.16 15.19 23.09
C PRO A 278 5.78 15.58 22.54
N GLY A 279 4.96 16.20 23.40
CA GLY A 279 3.62 16.66 23.04
C GLY A 279 2.55 15.58 23.19
N THR A 280 1.31 15.91 22.80
CA THR A 280 0.17 14.99 22.86
C THR A 280 0.11 14.15 21.58
N PRO A 281 0.41 12.85 21.63
CA PRO A 281 0.40 11.96 20.49
C PRO A 281 -1.02 11.69 19.99
N LYS A 282 -1.16 11.49 18.69
CA LYS A 282 -2.47 11.39 18.03
C LYS A 282 -2.59 10.22 17.07
N SER A 283 -1.49 9.82 16.46
CA SER A 283 -1.44 8.67 15.58
C SER A 283 -0.05 8.07 15.57
N LEU A 284 0.01 6.76 15.30
CA LEU A 284 1.22 5.96 15.21
C LEU A 284 1.20 5.18 13.90
N GLN A 285 2.35 5.09 13.24
CA GLN A 285 2.56 4.23 12.07
C GLN A 285 3.93 3.55 12.16
N LEU A 286 4.10 2.42 11.50
CA LEU A 286 5.37 1.69 11.46
C LEU A 286 6.10 1.95 10.13
N GLY A 287 7.41 2.07 10.22
CA GLY A 287 8.28 1.99 9.04
C GLY A 287 8.40 0.56 8.52
N ALA A 288 9.02 0.41 7.35
CA ALA A 288 9.37 -0.88 6.78
C ALA A 288 10.21 -1.69 7.78
N ALA A 289 9.87 -2.97 7.94
CA ALA A 289 10.48 -3.90 8.89
C ALA A 289 10.39 -3.51 10.39
N ALA A 290 9.55 -2.54 10.76
CA ALA A 290 9.33 -2.11 12.15
C ALA A 290 10.64 -1.82 12.92
N THR A 291 11.65 -1.33 12.20
CA THR A 291 12.88 -0.77 12.80
C THR A 291 12.68 0.67 13.27
N ARG A 292 11.58 1.28 12.83
CA ARG A 292 11.20 2.66 13.13
C ARG A 292 9.70 2.75 13.40
N VAL A 293 9.36 3.57 14.38
CA VAL A 293 8.00 4.00 14.66
C VAL A 293 7.89 5.48 14.32
N TYR A 294 6.81 5.86 13.68
CA TYR A 294 6.48 7.25 13.41
C TYR A 294 5.30 7.65 14.28
N VAL A 295 5.35 8.87 14.82
CA VAL A 295 4.30 9.41 15.68
C VAL A 295 4.02 10.85 15.31
N ALA A 296 2.75 11.17 15.07
CA ALA A 296 2.32 12.56 15.02
C ALA A 296 1.89 13.00 16.42
N ALA A 297 2.48 14.09 16.90
CA ALA A 297 2.19 14.66 18.21
C ALA A 297 1.97 16.17 18.12
N THR A 298 0.98 16.65 18.86
CA THR A 298 0.65 18.08 18.96
C THR A 298 1.34 18.75 20.13
N SER A 299 1.88 19.93 19.90
CA SER A 299 2.35 20.84 20.96
C SER A 299 2.02 22.29 20.58
N GLY A 300 1.47 23.04 21.53
CA GLY A 300 1.01 24.41 21.27
C GLY A 300 0.01 24.45 20.11
N SER A 301 0.32 25.22 19.06
CA SER A 301 -0.54 25.42 17.88
C SER A 301 -0.24 24.51 16.69
N GLY A 302 0.70 23.56 16.81
CA GLY A 302 1.15 22.75 15.67
C GLY A 302 1.31 21.26 15.97
N THR A 303 1.32 20.47 14.89
CA THR A 303 1.65 19.04 14.91
C THR A 303 3.09 18.84 14.43
N THR A 304 3.80 17.92 15.07
CA THR A 304 5.14 17.47 14.67
C THR A 304 5.10 15.98 14.40
N VAL A 305 5.72 15.55 13.31
CA VAL A 305 5.97 14.13 13.02
C VAL A 305 7.32 13.75 13.58
N HIS A 306 7.34 12.77 14.48
CA HIS A 306 8.52 12.18 15.09
C HIS A 306 8.80 10.81 14.50
N ARG A 307 10.08 10.45 14.45
CA ARG A 307 10.56 9.09 14.23
C ARG A 307 11.24 8.60 15.49
N VAL A 308 10.91 7.40 15.95
CA VAL A 308 11.55 6.69 17.05
C VAL A 308 12.23 5.44 16.46
N ASP A 309 13.54 5.32 16.64
CA ASP A 309 14.27 4.09 16.29
C ASP A 309 13.95 3.01 17.32
N THR A 310 13.49 1.84 16.87
CA THR A 310 12.94 0.83 17.80
C THR A 310 14.00 0.08 18.60
N THR A 311 15.26 0.18 18.19
CA THR A 311 16.37 -0.54 18.81
C THR A 311 17.09 0.34 19.82
N THR A 312 17.28 1.61 19.47
CA THR A 312 18.03 2.58 20.27
C THR A 312 17.12 3.48 21.11
N GLY A 313 15.84 3.57 20.77
CA GLY A 313 14.88 4.48 21.40
C GLY A 313 15.09 5.96 21.04
N VAL A 314 16.01 6.26 20.11
CA VAL A 314 16.32 7.63 19.72
C VAL A 314 15.15 8.24 18.96
N THR A 315 14.64 9.35 19.50
CA THR A 315 13.57 10.14 18.88
C THR A 315 14.15 11.30 18.06
N THR A 316 13.73 11.40 16.79
CA THR A 316 14.08 12.49 15.86
C THR A 316 12.80 13.20 15.40
N ALA A 317 12.74 14.52 15.46
CA ALA A 317 11.68 15.28 14.80
C ALA A 317 11.93 15.33 13.28
N LEU A 318 10.96 14.90 12.47
CA LEU A 318 11.04 14.95 11.01
C LEU A 318 10.55 16.27 10.44
N LEU A 319 9.40 16.75 10.89
CA LEU A 319 8.86 18.03 10.45
C LEU A 319 7.91 18.56 11.52
N SER A 320 8.08 19.84 11.86
CA SER A 320 7.27 20.57 12.83
C SER A 320 6.38 21.60 12.15
N GLY A 321 5.38 22.10 12.89
CA GLY A 321 4.54 23.21 12.44
C GLY A 321 3.48 22.80 11.42
N LEU A 322 3.06 21.53 11.40
CA LEU A 322 1.91 21.05 10.64
C LEU A 322 0.59 21.50 11.28
N SER A 323 -0.54 21.39 10.55
CA SER A 323 -1.87 21.83 11.02
C SER A 323 -2.25 21.22 12.39
N PRO A 324 -2.90 21.98 13.29
CA PRO A 324 -3.36 21.47 14.58
C PRO A 324 -4.53 20.47 14.50
N ALA A 325 -5.19 20.32 13.34
CA ALA A 325 -6.20 19.29 13.09
C ALA A 325 -6.27 18.89 11.61
N PRO A 326 -6.60 17.62 11.25
CA PRO A 326 -6.44 16.33 11.95
C PRO A 326 -5.16 15.59 11.49
N GLN A 327 -4.69 14.67 12.33
CA GLN A 327 -3.30 14.18 12.38
C GLN A 327 -3.07 12.86 11.65
N GLY A 328 -3.80 12.64 10.56
CA GLY A 328 -3.54 11.52 9.68
C GLY A 328 -2.14 11.67 9.07
N PHE A 329 -1.33 10.63 9.18
CA PHE A 329 -0.18 10.47 8.32
C PHE A 329 -0.08 9.01 7.93
N ALA A 330 0.52 8.75 6.77
CA ALA A 330 0.77 7.42 6.26
C ALA A 330 2.26 7.24 6.04
N VAL A 331 2.75 6.04 6.35
CA VAL A 331 4.13 5.65 6.11
C VAL A 331 4.09 4.47 5.16
N GLY A 332 4.94 4.49 4.16
CA GLY A 332 5.06 3.38 3.23
C GLY A 332 6.36 3.44 2.47
N THR A 333 6.71 2.32 1.87
CA THR A 333 7.79 2.27 0.88
C THR A 333 7.24 2.79 -0.43
N VAL A 334 7.77 3.92 -0.87
CA VAL A 334 7.45 4.47 -2.18
C VAL A 334 8.57 4.08 -3.13
N PRO A 335 8.21 3.50 -4.28
CA PRO A 335 9.10 3.37 -5.41
C PRO A 335 9.92 4.65 -5.71
N GLN A 336 11.23 4.67 -5.41
CA GLN A 336 12.17 5.72 -5.86
C GLN A 336 12.63 5.55 -7.30
N LEU A 337 12.55 6.64 -8.04
CA LEU A 337 13.05 6.71 -9.40
C LEU A 337 14.49 6.18 -9.54
N PRO A 338 14.77 5.45 -10.64
CA PRO A 338 13.94 5.37 -11.85
C PRO A 338 13.02 4.13 -11.87
N TYR A 339 11.70 4.35 -11.93
CA TYR A 339 10.71 3.34 -12.31
C TYR A 339 10.17 3.66 -13.71
N LEU A 340 9.58 2.67 -14.38
CA LEU A 340 9.11 2.79 -15.75
C LEU A 340 7.80 2.00 -15.95
N ASP A 341 6.67 2.70 -16.19
CA ASP A 341 5.34 2.09 -16.47
C ASP A 341 5.24 1.69 -17.95
N LEU A 342 5.50 0.42 -18.26
CA LEU A 342 5.38 -0.18 -19.59
C LEU A 342 4.07 -0.96 -19.73
N GLN A 343 3.25 -0.53 -20.66
CA GLN A 343 1.93 -1.11 -20.90
C GLN A 343 1.94 -1.92 -22.19
N ALA A 344 1.47 -3.16 -22.10
CA ALA A 344 1.25 -4.03 -23.26
C ALA A 344 -0.22 -3.96 -23.69
N ALA A 345 -0.45 -3.83 -24.99
CA ALA A 345 -1.76 -3.97 -25.62
C ALA A 345 -1.63 -4.84 -26.87
N LEU A 346 -2.59 -5.72 -27.09
CA LEU A 346 -2.56 -6.66 -28.21
C LEU A 346 -3.93 -6.71 -28.89
N ALA A 347 -3.96 -6.54 -30.20
CA ALA A 347 -5.18 -6.56 -31.00
C ALA A 347 -5.00 -7.43 -32.26
N VAL A 348 -6.09 -8.05 -32.71
CA VAL A 348 -6.15 -8.78 -33.98
C VAL A 348 -6.85 -7.87 -34.99
N THR A 349 -6.15 -7.48 -36.07
CA THR A 349 -6.65 -6.44 -36.98
C THR A 349 -7.30 -6.99 -38.23
N THR A 350 -6.74 -8.05 -38.84
CA THR A 350 -7.30 -8.64 -40.08
C THR A 350 -6.94 -10.11 -40.26
N ALA A 351 -7.87 -10.89 -40.84
CA ALA A 351 -7.64 -12.22 -41.37
C ALA A 351 -7.60 -12.14 -42.90
N ALA A 352 -6.42 -11.95 -43.49
CA ALA A 352 -6.26 -11.99 -44.94
C ALA A 352 -5.91 -13.43 -45.34
N GLY A 353 -6.94 -14.24 -45.63
CA GLY A 353 -6.81 -15.67 -45.90
C GLY A 353 -6.60 -16.49 -44.62
N PRO A 354 -5.87 -17.63 -44.67
CA PRO A 354 -5.61 -18.47 -43.48
C PRO A 354 -4.62 -17.82 -42.49
N ALA A 355 -4.20 -16.58 -42.70
CA ALA A 355 -3.24 -15.87 -41.87
C ALA A 355 -3.91 -14.70 -41.11
N TYR A 356 -3.52 -14.54 -39.84
CA TYR A 356 -3.96 -13.46 -38.96
C TYR A 356 -2.83 -12.44 -38.79
N THR A 357 -3.17 -11.15 -38.84
CA THR A 357 -2.27 -10.07 -38.46
C THR A 357 -2.60 -9.62 -37.04
N TRP A 358 -1.59 -9.70 -36.17
CA TRP A 358 -1.66 -9.26 -34.78
C TRP A 358 -0.85 -7.98 -34.64
N THR A 359 -1.48 -6.94 -34.10
CA THR A 359 -0.84 -5.67 -33.81
C THR A 359 -0.59 -5.60 -32.31
N ALA A 360 0.67 -5.75 -31.92
CA ALA A 360 1.16 -5.44 -30.58
C ALA A 360 1.42 -3.94 -30.47
N ARG A 361 0.90 -3.29 -29.45
CA ARG A 361 1.23 -1.91 -29.10
C ARG A 361 1.82 -1.89 -27.70
N LEU A 362 3.03 -1.37 -27.60
CA LEU A 362 3.75 -1.21 -26.34
C LEU A 362 3.85 0.27 -26.03
N ARG A 363 3.47 0.70 -24.84
CA ARG A 363 3.47 2.11 -24.47
C ARG A 363 4.30 2.34 -23.21
N ASN A 364 5.12 3.37 -23.23
CA ASN A 364 5.66 3.95 -22.01
C ASN A 364 4.65 4.97 -21.48
N ALA A 365 3.97 4.65 -20.38
CA ALA A 365 2.99 5.52 -19.75
C ALA A 365 3.62 6.47 -18.71
N ASP A 366 4.92 6.34 -18.45
CA ASP A 366 5.68 7.25 -17.60
C ASP A 366 6.03 8.55 -18.36
N ALA A 367 6.28 9.61 -17.59
CA ALA A 367 6.78 10.89 -18.08
C ALA A 367 8.30 10.87 -18.34
N ARG A 368 8.97 9.72 -18.20
CA ARG A 368 10.43 9.54 -18.34
C ARG A 368 10.78 8.65 -19.51
N LEU A 369 11.99 8.81 -20.04
CA LEU A 369 12.52 7.94 -21.09
C LEU A 369 12.68 6.53 -20.54
N SER A 370 12.21 5.53 -21.28
CA SER A 370 12.41 4.14 -20.90
C SER A 370 13.90 3.78 -20.94
N ALA A 371 14.30 2.92 -20.02
CA ALA A 371 15.53 2.17 -20.20
C ALA A 371 15.32 1.05 -21.23
N GLU A 372 16.30 0.16 -21.40
CA GLU A 372 16.27 -0.87 -22.46
C GLU A 372 15.08 -1.82 -22.26
N ALA A 373 14.01 -1.59 -23.03
CA ALA A 373 12.78 -2.36 -22.96
C ALA A 373 12.81 -3.53 -23.93
N ARG A 374 12.20 -4.65 -23.52
CA ARG A 374 12.10 -5.89 -24.31
C ARG A 374 10.66 -6.38 -24.31
N ALA A 375 10.17 -6.75 -25.49
CA ALA A 375 8.88 -7.40 -25.67
C ALA A 375 9.09 -8.88 -25.98
N THR A 376 8.24 -9.73 -25.40
CA THR A 376 8.13 -11.15 -25.76
C THR A 376 6.70 -11.42 -26.16
N LEU A 377 6.50 -11.89 -27.38
CA LEU A 377 5.22 -12.37 -27.90
C LEU A 377 5.27 -13.89 -27.98
N THR A 378 4.36 -14.57 -27.29
CA THR A 378 4.25 -16.04 -27.27
C THR A 378 2.94 -16.48 -27.89
N PHE A 379 2.98 -17.56 -28.66
CA PHE A 379 1.81 -18.18 -29.27
C PHE A 379 1.60 -19.57 -28.69
N THR A 380 0.35 -19.89 -28.38
CA THR A 380 -0.08 -21.18 -27.79
C THR A 380 -1.38 -21.64 -28.45
N GLY A 381 -1.79 -22.89 -28.19
CA GLY A 381 -3.01 -23.49 -28.74
C GLY A 381 -2.76 -24.33 -29.99
N THR A 382 -2.05 -23.79 -30.98
CA THR A 382 -1.61 -24.51 -32.19
C THR A 382 -0.26 -23.99 -32.66
N THR A 383 0.44 -24.79 -33.47
CA THR A 383 1.66 -24.35 -34.16
C THR A 383 1.34 -23.20 -35.11
N VAL A 384 2.19 -22.18 -35.12
CA VAL A 384 2.07 -21.02 -36.01
C VAL A 384 3.34 -20.80 -36.80
N ASP A 385 3.17 -20.46 -38.08
CA ASP A 385 4.24 -19.98 -38.94
C ASP A 385 4.28 -18.45 -38.90
N LEU A 386 5.42 -17.90 -38.48
CA LEU A 386 5.69 -16.46 -38.53
C LEU A 386 5.99 -16.08 -39.99
N THR A 387 5.07 -15.34 -40.63
CA THR A 387 5.17 -15.00 -42.06
C THR A 387 5.72 -13.60 -42.32
N ALA A 388 5.49 -12.65 -41.40
CA ALA A 388 6.05 -11.32 -41.46
C ALA A 388 6.11 -10.68 -40.09
N VAL A 389 7.12 -9.83 -39.87
CA VAL A 389 7.25 -8.95 -38.70
C VAL A 389 7.59 -7.56 -39.20
N GLN A 390 6.79 -6.58 -38.82
CA GLN A 390 7.03 -5.17 -39.13
C GLN A 390 7.15 -4.38 -37.83
N ALA A 391 8.28 -3.70 -37.65
CA ALA A 391 8.57 -2.90 -36.48
C ALA A 391 9.19 -1.54 -36.88
N PRO A 392 9.05 -0.49 -36.05
CA PRO A 392 9.67 0.81 -36.26
C PRO A 392 11.20 0.75 -36.34
N PRO A 393 11.84 1.76 -36.95
CA PRO A 393 13.30 1.89 -36.92
C PRO A 393 13.85 1.85 -35.50
N GLY A 394 14.92 1.07 -35.28
CA GLY A 394 15.56 0.91 -33.98
C GLY A 394 15.10 -0.32 -33.17
N VAL A 395 13.93 -0.88 -33.49
CA VAL A 395 13.43 -2.12 -32.87
C VAL A 395 14.02 -3.33 -33.57
N ARG A 396 14.56 -4.29 -32.81
CA ARG A 396 15.14 -5.52 -33.35
C ARG A 396 14.37 -6.73 -32.85
N CYS A 397 13.72 -7.45 -33.75
CA CYS A 397 12.96 -8.65 -33.44
C CYS A 397 13.66 -9.91 -33.93
N SER A 398 13.61 -10.97 -33.12
CA SER A 398 14.20 -12.28 -33.42
C SER A 398 13.22 -13.41 -33.03
N PRO A 399 13.19 -14.52 -33.79
CA PRO A 399 12.39 -15.69 -33.43
C PRO A 399 12.79 -16.27 -32.07
N ALA A 400 11.81 -16.72 -31.30
CA ALA A 400 11.98 -17.43 -30.03
C ALA A 400 11.27 -18.80 -30.09
N ARG A 401 11.54 -19.70 -29.13
CA ARG A 401 11.03 -21.10 -29.14
C ARG A 401 9.53 -21.25 -29.40
N ALA A 402 8.70 -20.28 -28.99
CA ALA A 402 7.25 -20.28 -29.19
C ALA A 402 6.72 -18.89 -29.59
N GLY A 403 7.48 -18.12 -30.36
CA GLY A 403 7.03 -16.81 -30.85
C GLY A 403 8.16 -15.85 -31.22
N LEU A 404 8.09 -14.62 -30.73
CA LEU A 404 8.95 -13.52 -31.13
C LEU A 404 9.48 -12.76 -29.91
N ARG A 405 10.77 -12.41 -29.92
CA ARG A 405 11.38 -11.51 -28.94
C ARG A 405 11.87 -10.25 -29.63
N CYS A 406 11.51 -9.09 -29.11
CA CYS A 406 11.92 -7.80 -29.66
C CYS A 406 12.65 -6.95 -28.63
N ASP A 407 13.85 -6.49 -28.97
CA ASP A 407 14.56 -5.45 -28.25
C ASP A 407 14.03 -4.10 -28.76
N LEU A 408 13.32 -3.38 -27.89
CA LEU A 408 12.61 -2.14 -28.24
C LEU A 408 13.52 -0.91 -28.13
N GLY A 409 14.62 -1.03 -27.40
CA GLY A 409 15.45 0.11 -27.03
C GLY A 409 14.76 1.01 -26.01
N ARG A 410 15.05 2.31 -26.10
CA ARG A 410 14.46 3.34 -25.25
C ARG A 410 13.19 3.92 -25.89
N ILE A 411 12.11 3.94 -25.13
CA ILE A 411 10.79 4.45 -25.50
C ILE A 411 10.61 5.81 -24.82
N PRO A 412 10.43 6.92 -25.57
CA PRO A 412 10.22 8.24 -24.97
C PRO A 412 9.03 8.31 -24.00
N PRO A 413 8.99 9.32 -23.12
CA PRO A 413 7.80 9.62 -22.30
C PRO A 413 6.52 9.63 -23.13
N GLY A 414 5.49 8.88 -22.72
CA GLY A 414 4.23 8.76 -23.47
C GLY A 414 4.33 8.07 -24.84
N GLY A 415 5.53 7.63 -25.24
CA GLY A 415 5.81 7.02 -26.53
C GLY A 415 5.17 5.65 -26.68
N THR A 416 4.89 5.27 -27.93
CA THR A 416 4.31 3.97 -28.27
C THR A 416 5.14 3.30 -29.37
N VAL A 417 5.44 2.02 -29.19
CA VAL A 417 6.12 1.15 -30.17
C VAL A 417 5.10 0.14 -30.70
N PRO A 418 4.59 0.33 -31.93
CA PRO A 418 3.77 -0.68 -32.59
C PRO A 418 4.66 -1.81 -33.15
N ILE A 419 4.23 -3.06 -33.07
CA ILE A 419 4.86 -4.21 -33.73
C ILE A 419 3.75 -5.04 -34.36
N ASP A 420 3.77 -5.14 -35.68
CA ASP A 420 2.82 -5.95 -36.42
C ASP A 420 3.44 -7.31 -36.74
N VAL A 421 2.76 -8.38 -36.34
CA VAL A 421 3.19 -9.76 -36.54
C VAL A 421 2.12 -10.50 -37.33
N ARG A 422 2.50 -11.01 -38.50
CA ARG A 422 1.62 -11.82 -39.34
C ARG A 422 1.93 -13.30 -39.13
N VAL A 423 0.93 -14.04 -38.68
CA VAL A 423 1.06 -15.47 -38.36
C VAL A 423 0.05 -16.30 -39.14
N ARG A 424 0.44 -17.52 -39.51
CA ARG A 424 -0.46 -18.50 -40.12
C ARG A 424 -0.54 -19.73 -39.21
N PRO A 425 -1.73 -20.14 -38.72
CA PRO A 425 -1.86 -21.39 -37.99
C PRO A 425 -1.59 -22.58 -38.93
N ALA A 426 -0.78 -23.55 -38.48
CA ALA A 426 -0.44 -24.72 -39.28
C ALA A 426 -1.67 -25.58 -39.60
N ASP A 427 -2.53 -25.82 -38.61
CA ASP A 427 -3.67 -26.74 -38.71
C ASP A 427 -5.04 -26.03 -38.73
N GLY A 428 -5.06 -24.70 -38.86
CA GLY A 428 -6.30 -23.89 -38.80
C GLY A 428 -6.95 -23.82 -37.41
N GLY A 429 -6.26 -24.28 -36.36
CA GLY A 429 -6.71 -24.21 -34.97
C GLY A 429 -6.72 -22.80 -34.37
N THR A 430 -7.28 -22.67 -33.17
CA THR A 430 -7.27 -21.42 -32.40
C THR A 430 -5.88 -21.12 -31.87
N VAL A 431 -5.39 -19.92 -32.14
CA VAL A 431 -4.12 -19.37 -31.64
C VAL A 431 -4.41 -18.39 -30.51
N ARG A 432 -3.79 -18.61 -29.35
CA ARG A 432 -3.74 -17.64 -28.25
C ARG A 432 -2.38 -16.98 -28.26
N ALA A 433 -2.34 -15.65 -28.35
CA ALA A 433 -1.10 -14.89 -28.26
C ALA A 433 -1.06 -14.07 -26.96
N THR A 434 0.10 -14.08 -26.31
CA THR A 434 0.39 -13.32 -25.09
C THR A 434 1.62 -12.46 -25.33
N LEU A 435 1.44 -11.16 -25.21
CA LEU A 435 2.49 -10.15 -25.25
C LEU A 435 2.87 -9.78 -23.83
N THR A 436 4.16 -9.83 -23.51
CA THR A 436 4.71 -9.36 -22.23
C THR A 436 5.85 -8.39 -22.49
N VAL A 437 5.88 -7.28 -21.76
CA VAL A 437 6.95 -6.27 -21.81
C VAL A 437 7.73 -6.22 -20.51
N THR A 438 9.05 -6.12 -20.62
CA THR A 438 9.97 -6.03 -19.49
C THR A 438 11.04 -4.96 -19.72
N SER A 439 11.61 -4.46 -18.63
CA SER A 439 12.77 -3.57 -18.62
C SER A 439 13.77 -3.99 -17.54
N ASP A 440 14.94 -3.37 -17.56
CA ASP A 440 15.92 -3.40 -16.47
C ASP A 440 15.55 -2.51 -15.28
N HIS A 441 14.55 -1.65 -15.43
CA HIS A 441 13.94 -0.87 -14.35
C HIS A 441 12.64 -1.52 -13.89
N PRO A 442 12.30 -1.44 -12.59
CA PRO A 442 11.05 -1.98 -12.10
C PRO A 442 9.85 -1.18 -12.64
N ASP A 443 8.74 -1.89 -12.86
CA ASP A 443 7.49 -1.33 -13.35
C ASP A 443 6.52 -1.14 -12.18
N PRO A 444 5.95 0.06 -11.96
CA PRO A 444 4.99 0.28 -10.90
C PRO A 444 3.66 -0.46 -11.14
N ARG A 445 3.27 -0.76 -12.38
CA ARG A 445 1.99 -1.41 -12.67
C ARG A 445 2.17 -2.74 -13.40
N PRO A 446 2.89 -3.71 -12.82
CA PRO A 446 3.31 -4.94 -13.52
C PRO A 446 2.14 -5.75 -14.11
N ALA A 447 0.92 -5.59 -13.58
CA ALA A 447 -0.29 -6.21 -14.10
C ALA A 447 -0.65 -5.76 -15.53
N ASN A 448 -0.26 -4.55 -15.96
CA ASN A 448 -0.52 -4.04 -17.30
C ASN A 448 0.60 -4.34 -18.32
N ASN A 449 1.68 -5.01 -17.87
CA ASN A 449 2.81 -5.38 -18.71
C ASN A 449 2.50 -6.59 -19.60
N THR A 450 1.36 -7.24 -19.40
CA THR A 450 0.95 -8.41 -20.16
C THR A 450 -0.43 -8.19 -20.78
N ALA A 451 -0.54 -8.48 -22.07
CA ALA A 451 -1.80 -8.50 -22.80
C ALA A 451 -1.96 -9.84 -23.54
N THR A 452 -3.18 -10.37 -23.54
CA THR A 452 -3.49 -11.64 -24.21
C THR A 452 -4.71 -11.47 -25.09
N THR A 453 -4.69 -12.05 -26.29
CA THR A 453 -5.88 -12.21 -27.13
C THR A 453 -5.83 -13.52 -27.92
N THR A 454 -6.93 -13.89 -28.57
CA THR A 454 -7.13 -15.17 -29.26
C THR A 454 -7.71 -14.94 -30.65
N ALA A 455 -7.25 -15.70 -31.65
CA ALA A 455 -7.83 -15.72 -33.00
C ALA A 455 -7.82 -17.13 -33.60
N GLY A 456 -8.84 -17.44 -34.40
CA GLY A 456 -8.96 -18.72 -35.11
C GLY A 456 -9.84 -19.76 -34.42
N GLY A 457 -10.05 -20.88 -35.11
CA GLY A 457 -11.05 -21.91 -34.80
C GLY A 457 -12.05 -22.06 -35.96
N ARG A 458 -12.37 -23.30 -36.33
CA ARG A 458 -13.53 -23.58 -37.19
C ARG A 458 -14.78 -23.16 -36.43
N THR A 459 -15.62 -22.33 -37.06
CA THR A 459 -17.04 -22.27 -36.70
C THR A 459 -17.74 -23.53 -37.15
#